data_AF-A0A965X692-F1
#
_entry.id   AF-A0A965X692-F1
#
_cell.length_a   1.000
_cell.length_b   1.000
_cell.length_c   1.000
_cell.angle_alpha   90.00
_cell.angle_beta   90.00
_cell.angle_gamma   90.00
#
_symmetry.space_group_name_H-M   'P 1'
#
loop_
_entity.id
_entity.type
_entity.pdbx_description
1 polymer ?
#
loop_
_entity_poly.entity_id
_entity_poly.type
_entity_poly.pdbx_seq_one_letter_code
_entity_poly.pdbx_strand_id
1 'polypeptide(L)'
;PGLYESASIDGANRLRTFFRITLPLLKPSILVALLFRTLDAFRVYDLIAVLTGGGPGGATETLSVYAYKVMVSQSNYGYGSVIVVAMFLCVALIAFVFVRCLGAELIHDD
;
A
#
# COMPACT_ATOMS: atom_id res chain seq x y z
N PRO A 1 24.14 -7.09 17.60
CA PRO A 1 25.61 -7.02 17.36
C PRO A 1 26.19 -8.35 16.84
N GLY A 2 25.90 -9.48 17.49
CA GLY A 2 26.51 -10.78 17.15
C GLY A 2 26.27 -11.28 15.72
N LEU A 3 25.10 -11.01 15.10
CA LEU A 3 24.79 -11.47 13.74
C LEU A 3 25.64 -10.79 12.64
N TYR A 4 25.87 -9.48 12.75
CA TYR A 4 26.71 -8.75 11.79
C TYR A 4 28.20 -9.01 12.02
N GLU A 5 28.59 -9.19 13.28
CA GLU A 5 29.96 -9.49 13.68
C GLU A 5 30.36 -10.91 13.25
N SER A 6 29.47 -11.90 13.44
CA SER A 6 29.65 -13.26 12.91
C SER A 6 29.69 -13.28 11.37
N ALA A 7 28.82 -12.51 10.70
CA ALA A 7 28.86 -12.39 9.25
C ALA A 7 30.16 -11.75 8.72
N SER A 8 30.79 -10.86 9.50
CA SER A 8 32.08 -10.27 9.16
C SER A 8 33.24 -11.26 9.35
N ILE A 9 33.16 -12.12 10.38
CA ILE A 9 34.10 -13.22 10.62
C ILE A 9 33.99 -14.28 9.51
N ASP A 10 32.77 -14.54 9.01
CA ASP A 10 32.50 -15.45 7.87
C ASP A 10 32.83 -14.85 6.48
N GLY A 11 33.42 -13.65 6.42
CA GLY A 11 33.83 -13.01 5.16
C GLY A 11 32.67 -12.61 4.24
N ALA A 12 31.47 -12.37 4.77
CA ALA A 12 30.32 -12.01 3.97
C ALA A 12 30.45 -10.58 3.39
N ASN A 13 30.37 -10.46 2.06
CA ASN A 13 30.31 -9.17 1.38
C ASN A 13 29.05 -8.36 1.79
N ARG A 14 29.13 -7.03 1.82
CA ARG A 14 28.05 -6.12 2.28
C ARG A 14 26.69 -6.36 1.60
N LEU A 15 26.69 -6.66 0.30
CA LEU A 15 25.48 -7.03 -0.44
C LEU A 15 24.89 -8.35 0.05
N ARG A 16 25.73 -9.35 0.36
CA ARG A 16 25.29 -10.65 0.87
C ARG A 16 24.68 -10.50 2.26
N THR A 17 25.30 -9.70 3.12
CA THR A 17 24.80 -9.36 4.46
C THR A 17 23.45 -8.64 4.38
N PHE A 18 23.28 -7.69 3.45
CA PHE A 18 22.01 -7.00 3.25
C PHE A 18 20.87 -7.95 2.88
N PHE A 19 21.05 -8.79 1.84
CA PHE A 19 19.97 -9.68 1.37
C PHE A 19 19.71 -10.88 2.29
N ARG A 20 20.72 -11.39 3.02
CA ARG A 20 20.56 -12.57 3.89
C ARG A 20 20.29 -12.26 5.36
N ILE A 21 20.64 -11.07 5.85
CA ILE A 21 20.50 -10.73 7.27
C ILE A 21 19.56 -9.53 7.42
N THR A 22 19.89 -8.39 6.80
CA THR A 22 19.13 -7.16 6.99
C THR A 22 17.70 -7.27 6.43
N LEU A 23 17.55 -7.73 5.18
CA LEU A 23 16.27 -7.79 4.49
C LEU A 23 15.28 -8.78 5.14
N PRO A 24 15.67 -10.02 5.52
CA PRO A 24 14.76 -10.96 6.17
C PRO A 24 14.36 -10.51 7.57
N LEU A 25 15.27 -9.91 8.34
CA LEU A 25 14.96 -9.37 9.67
C LEU A 25 13.97 -8.21 9.61
N LEU A 26 14.01 -7.41 8.54
CA LEU A 26 13.08 -6.30 8.32
C LEU A 26 11.80 -6.73 7.59
N LYS A 27 11.73 -7.96 7.05
CA LYS A 27 10.58 -8.48 6.30
C LYS A 27 9.23 -8.20 6.98
N PRO A 28 9.00 -8.52 8.27
CA PRO A 28 7.70 -8.26 8.91
C PRO A 28 7.35 -6.77 8.97
N SER A 29 8.31 -5.90 9.30
CA SER A 29 8.09 -4.45 9.35
C SER A 29 7.84 -3.84 7.97
N ILE A 30 8.58 -4.29 6.94
CA ILE A 30 8.40 -3.85 5.55
C ILE A 30 7.03 -4.25 5.04
N LEU A 31 6.56 -5.46 5.36
CA LEU A 31 5.25 -5.94 4.95
C LEU A 31 4.09 -5.13 5.55
N VAL A 32 4.19 -4.77 6.84
CA VAL A 32 3.23 -3.87 7.48
C VAL A 32 3.26 -2.48 6.83
N ALA A 33 4.45 -1.93 6.60
CA ALA A 33 4.60 -0.64 5.92
C ALA A 33 4.01 -0.68 4.49
N LEU A 34 4.22 -1.78 3.76
CA LEU A 34 3.72 -1.97 2.41
C LEU A 34 2.19 -2.07 2.39
N LEU A 35 1.58 -2.76 3.36
CA LEU A 35 0.13 -2.81 3.54
C LEU A 35 -0.43 -1.40 3.68
N PHE A 36 0.02 -0.64 4.67
CA PHE A 36 -0.48 0.72 4.90
C PHE A 36 -0.23 1.62 3.70
N ARG A 37 0.95 1.53 3.08
CA ARG A 37 1.28 2.35 1.91
C ARG A 37 0.42 2.02 0.70
N THR A 38 0.04 0.75 0.51
CA THR A 38 -0.85 0.34 -0.56
C THR A 38 -2.27 0.84 -0.33
N LEU A 39 -2.79 0.72 0.91
CA LEU A 39 -4.13 1.24 1.26
C LEU A 39 -4.23 2.77 1.14
N ASP A 40 -3.15 3.47 1.45
CA ASP A 40 -3.04 4.93 1.29
C ASP A 40 -2.98 5.32 -0.19
N ALA A 41 -2.11 4.69 -0.97
CA ALA A 41 -1.97 4.94 -2.40
C ALA A 41 -3.27 4.68 -3.17
N PHE A 42 -4.03 3.64 -2.82
CA PHE A 42 -5.28 3.32 -3.51
C PHE A 42 -6.38 4.38 -3.30
N ARG A 43 -6.35 5.10 -2.17
CA ARG A 43 -7.32 6.15 -1.85
C ARG A 43 -6.83 7.55 -2.17
N VAL A 44 -5.68 7.70 -2.82
CA VAL A 44 -5.08 9.00 -3.08
C VAL A 44 -6.02 9.88 -3.92
N TYR A 45 -6.37 11.03 -3.36
CA TYR A 45 -7.21 12.05 -4.00
C TYR A 45 -6.42 13.34 -4.17
N ASP A 46 -5.92 13.88 -3.06
CA ASP A 46 -5.29 15.21 -2.99
C ASP A 46 -4.18 15.40 -4.02
N LEU A 47 -3.25 14.44 -4.11
CA LEU A 47 -2.12 14.49 -5.03
C LEU A 47 -2.57 14.62 -6.48
N ILE A 48 -3.56 13.82 -6.90
CA ILE A 48 -4.01 13.76 -8.28
C ILE A 48 -4.87 14.98 -8.60
N ALA A 49 -5.74 15.37 -7.67
CA ALA A 49 -6.60 16.54 -7.79
C ALA A 49 -5.78 17.82 -7.96
N VAL A 50 -4.70 18.00 -7.18
CA VAL A 50 -3.85 19.19 -7.24
C VAL A 50 -2.95 19.20 -8.47
N LEU A 51 -2.30 18.07 -8.80
CA LEU A 51 -1.31 18.04 -9.88
C LEU A 51 -1.93 18.00 -11.28
N THR A 52 -3.03 17.27 -11.45
CA THR A 52 -3.57 16.95 -12.78
C THR A 52 -5.08 17.14 -12.91
N GLY A 53 -5.81 17.15 -11.79
CA GLY A 53 -7.28 17.16 -11.81
C GLY A 53 -7.91 15.94 -12.51
N GLY A 54 -7.14 14.87 -12.73
CA GLY A 54 -7.54 13.71 -13.54
C GLY A 54 -7.32 13.89 -15.06
N GLY A 55 -6.47 14.82 -15.50
CA GLY A 55 -6.21 15.08 -16.92
C GLY A 55 -4.90 14.49 -17.47
N PRO A 56 -4.66 14.59 -18.80
CA PRO A 56 -5.58 15.07 -19.83
C PRO A 56 -6.62 13.99 -20.22
N GLY A 57 -7.87 14.40 -20.45
CA GLY A 57 -8.93 13.51 -20.94
C GLY A 57 -9.29 12.31 -20.04
N GLY A 58 -9.02 12.38 -18.73
CA GLY A 58 -9.26 11.26 -17.81
C GLY A 58 -8.05 10.33 -17.61
N ALA A 59 -6.89 10.60 -18.22
CA ALA A 59 -5.75 9.68 -18.20
C ALA A 59 -5.19 9.39 -16.79
N THR A 60 -5.32 10.33 -15.86
CA THR A 60 -4.88 10.17 -14.46
C THR A 60 -6.06 10.04 -13.50
N GLU A 61 -7.26 9.81 -14.01
CA GLU A 61 -8.46 9.76 -13.18
C GLU A 61 -8.53 8.47 -12.36
N THR A 62 -8.46 8.62 -11.03
CA THR A 62 -8.67 7.53 -10.08
C THR A 62 -10.11 7.49 -9.60
N LEU A 63 -10.48 6.38 -8.95
CA LEU A 63 -11.82 6.19 -8.39
C LEU A 63 -12.19 7.31 -7.39
N SER A 64 -11.23 7.81 -6.61
CA SER A 64 -11.40 8.94 -5.70
C SER A 64 -11.72 10.25 -6.44
N VAL A 65 -11.01 10.53 -7.54
CA VAL A 65 -11.23 11.75 -8.34
C VAL A 65 -12.56 11.67 -9.10
N TYR A 66 -12.90 10.50 -9.64
CA TYR A 66 -14.18 10.27 -10.29
C TYR A 66 -15.36 10.46 -9.33
N ALA A 67 -15.28 9.89 -8.13
CA ALA A 67 -16.31 10.07 -7.09
C ALA A 67 -16.52 11.55 -6.78
N TYR A 68 -15.43 12.32 -6.65
CA TYR A 68 -15.51 13.76 -6.43
C TYR A 68 -16.20 14.49 -7.59
N LYS A 69 -15.82 14.22 -8.85
CA LYS A 69 -16.47 14.82 -10.03
C LYS A 69 -17.97 14.53 -10.08
N VAL A 70 -18.38 13.30 -9.76
CA VAL A 70 -19.79 12.91 -9.70
C VAL A 70 -20.55 13.65 -8.60
N MET A 71 -19.97 13.76 -7.40
CA MET A 71 -20.63 14.41 -6.27
C MET A 71 -20.71 15.93 -6.43
N VAL A 72 -19.65 16.55 -6.93
CA VAL A 72 -19.52 18.02 -6.97
C VAL A 72 -19.95 18.58 -8.32
N SER A 73 -19.40 18.07 -9.44
CA SER A 73 -19.68 18.63 -10.77
C SER A 73 -21.04 18.23 -11.32
N GLN A 74 -21.51 17.01 -11.01
CA GLN A 74 -22.82 16.52 -11.46
C GLN A 74 -23.90 16.65 -10.38
N SER A 75 -23.55 17.15 -9.19
CA SER A 75 -24.43 17.25 -8.01
C SER A 75 -25.18 15.95 -7.67
N ASN A 76 -24.64 14.79 -8.11
CA ASN A 76 -25.27 13.49 -7.93
C ASN A 76 -24.64 12.76 -6.74
N TYR A 77 -25.02 13.20 -5.54
CA TYR A 77 -24.51 12.64 -4.29
C TYR A 77 -24.88 11.17 -4.09
N GLY A 78 -26.04 10.74 -4.60
CA GLY A 78 -26.49 9.34 -4.50
C GLY A 78 -25.56 8.41 -5.28
N TYR A 79 -25.33 8.70 -6.56
CA TYR A 79 -24.42 7.90 -7.38
C TYR A 79 -22.96 8.01 -6.89
N GLY A 80 -22.53 9.20 -6.48
CA GLY A 80 -21.21 9.41 -5.88
C GLY A 80 -20.98 8.58 -4.61
N SER A 81 -21.99 8.46 -3.75
CA SER A 81 -21.91 7.64 -2.55
C SER A 81 -21.72 6.15 -2.87
N VAL A 82 -22.38 5.62 -3.90
CA VAL A 82 -22.20 4.23 -4.34
C VAL A 82 -20.76 3.98 -4.78
N ILE A 83 -20.15 4.93 -5.51
CA ILE A 83 -18.74 4.82 -5.94
C ILE A 83 -17.80 4.79 -4.72
N VAL A 84 -18.03 5.64 -3.73
CA VAL A 84 -17.21 5.68 -2.50
C VAL A 84 -17.36 4.38 -1.71
N VAL A 85 -18.58 3.85 -1.59
CA VAL A 85 -18.82 2.55 -0.93
C VAL A 85 -18.15 1.41 -1.68
N ALA A 86 -18.23 1.39 -3.02
CA ALA A 86 -17.53 0.41 -3.83
C ALA A 86 -16.00 0.49 -3.63
N MET A 87 -15.44 1.70 -3.61
CA MET A 87 -14.02 1.92 -3.30
C MET A 87 -13.66 1.37 -1.92
N PHE A 88 -14.49 1.63 -0.91
CA PHE A 88 -14.29 1.11 0.45
C PHE A 88 -14.24 -0.43 0.45
N LEU A 89 -15.17 -1.09 -0.26
CA LEU A 89 -15.17 -2.55 -0.38
C LEU A 89 -13.90 -3.09 -1.06
N CYS A 90 -13.42 -2.43 -2.11
CA CYS A 90 -12.15 -2.80 -2.75
C CYS A 90 -10.96 -2.68 -1.79
N VAL A 91 -10.87 -1.58 -1.05
CA VAL A 91 -9.80 -1.35 -0.06
C VAL A 91 -9.89 -2.37 1.08
N ALA A 92 -11.09 -2.67 1.57
CA ALA A 92 -11.32 -3.69 2.59
C ALA A 92 -10.93 -5.10 2.09
N LEU A 93 -11.21 -5.42 0.83
CA LEU A 93 -10.78 -6.67 0.21
C LEU A 93 -9.23 -6.74 0.14
N ILE A 94 -8.57 -5.68 -0.30
CA ILE A 94 -7.10 -5.62 -0.35
C ILE A 94 -6.53 -5.81 1.05
N ALA A 95 -7.04 -5.08 2.04
CA ALA A 95 -6.62 -5.22 3.44
C ALA A 95 -6.83 -6.66 3.94
N PHE A 96 -7.97 -7.28 3.65
CA PHE A 96 -8.27 -8.65 4.03
C PHE A 96 -7.30 -9.66 3.40
N VAL A 97 -7.02 -9.53 2.09
CA VAL A 97 -6.05 -10.39 1.39
C VAL A 97 -4.66 -10.22 1.99
N PHE A 98 -4.24 -8.98 2.25
CA PHE A 98 -2.96 -8.68 2.88
C PHE A 98 -2.86 -9.30 4.28
N VAL A 99 -3.88 -9.11 5.13
CA VAL A 99 -3.92 -9.69 6.48
C VAL A 99 -3.95 -11.22 6.42
N ARG A 100 -4.65 -11.82 5.48
CA ARG A 100 -4.70 -13.29 5.37
C ARG A 100 -3.38 -13.89 4.87
N CYS A 101 -2.71 -13.21 3.94
CA CYS A 101 -1.43 -13.64 3.40
C CYS A 101 -0.27 -13.42 4.39
N LEU A 102 -0.27 -12.26 5.06
CA LEU A 102 0.79 -11.85 6.00
C LEU A 102 0.55 -12.34 7.44
N GLY A 103 -0.70 -12.33 7.90
CA GLY A 103 -1.08 -12.76 9.24
C GLY A 103 -0.93 -14.26 9.46
N ALA A 104 -0.94 -15.08 8.40
CA ALA A 104 -0.56 -16.49 8.50
C ALA A 104 0.94 -16.68 8.77
N GLU A 105 1.80 -15.75 8.34
CA GLU A 105 3.25 -15.77 8.61
C GLU A 105 3.59 -15.21 10.00
N LEU A 106 2.82 -14.26 10.52
CA LEU A 106 3.08 -13.63 11.84
C LEU A 106 2.59 -14.46 13.05
N ILE A 107 1.64 -15.37 12.86
CA ILE A 107 1.08 -16.21 13.93
C ILE A 107 1.89 -17.51 14.12
N HIS A 108 2.88 -17.79 13.25
CA HIS A 108 3.62 -19.06 13.26
C HIS A 108 5.00 -19.00 13.94
N ASP A 109 5.22 -18.05 14.84
CA ASP A 109 6.48 -17.92 15.60
C ASP A 109 6.21 -17.99 17.11
N ASP A 110 5.63 -19.11 17.56
CA ASP A 110 5.66 -19.60 18.94
C ASP A 110 6.06 -21.08 18.97
#